data_AF-A0A950NXS0-F1
#
_entry.id   AF-A0A950NXS0-F1
#
_cell.length_a   1.000
_cell.length_b   1.000
_cell.length_c   1.000
_cell.angle_alpha   90.00
_cell.angle_beta   90.00
_cell.angle_gamma   90.00
#
_symmetry.space_group_name_H-M   'P 1'
#
loop_
_entity.id
_entity.type
_entity.pdbx_description
1 polymer ?
#
loop_
_entity_poly.entity_id
_entity_poly.type
_entity_poly.pdbx_seq_one_letter_code
_entity_poly.pdbx_strand_id
1 'polypeptide(L)'
;MTASLATITIRPAYGDDERALRRLAALDSAPQVPPAPLLIAEVDDELRAAMSLQDGSVIADPFHPTLDLVALLRTRGAAHREPVRTRVPGWVARRYRLGYA
;
A
#
# COMPACT_ATOMS: atom_id res chain seq x y z
N MET A 1 -15.22 28.49 -5.77
CA MET A 1 -14.32 27.32 -5.71
C MET A 1 -15.15 26.12 -5.32
N THR A 2 -15.58 25.31 -6.28
CA THR A 2 -16.19 24.01 -6.01
C THR A 2 -15.07 23.02 -5.74
N ALA A 3 -14.97 22.49 -4.52
CA ALA A 3 -14.09 21.36 -4.26
C ALA A 3 -14.74 20.11 -4.87
N SER A 4 -14.17 19.58 -5.95
CA SER A 4 -14.56 18.28 -6.48
C SER A 4 -14.03 17.20 -5.53
N LEU A 5 -14.92 16.33 -5.05
CA LEU A 5 -14.52 15.14 -4.29
C LEU A 5 -13.95 14.13 -5.27
N ALA A 6 -12.68 13.74 -5.08
CA ALA A 6 -12.02 12.67 -5.84
C ALA A 6 -11.95 11.41 -4.97
N THR A 7 -12.15 10.24 -5.58
CA THR A 7 -12.03 8.96 -4.85
C THR A 7 -10.59 8.47 -4.92
N ILE A 8 -10.02 8.17 -3.75
CA ILE A 8 -8.66 7.62 -3.64
C ILE A 8 -8.75 6.14 -3.29
N THR A 9 -8.20 5.29 -4.15
CA THR A 9 -8.11 3.84 -3.92
C THR A 9 -6.67 3.46 -3.65
N ILE A 10 -6.43 2.69 -2.59
CA ILE A 10 -5.10 2.14 -2.27
C ILE A 10 -5.18 0.62 -2.28
N ARG A 11 -4.42 -0.01 -3.17
CA ARG A 11 -4.46 -1.47 -3.37
C ARG A 11 -3.08 -2.05 -3.72
N PRO A 12 -2.87 -3.36 -3.55
CA PRO A 12 -1.70 -4.04 -4.10
C PRO A 12 -1.66 -3.92 -5.64
N ALA A 13 -0.45 -3.88 -6.20
CA ALA A 13 -0.24 -4.01 -7.63
C ALA A 13 -0.40 -5.47 -8.10
N TYR A 14 -0.95 -5.65 -9.29
CA TYR A 14 -1.08 -6.93 -9.99
C TYR A 14 -0.35 -6.89 -11.34
N GLY A 15 -0.24 -8.04 -12.02
CA GLY A 15 0.48 -8.14 -13.30
C GLY A 15 -0.04 -7.20 -14.39
N ASP A 16 -1.34 -6.91 -14.40
CA ASP A 16 -1.96 -6.03 -15.38
C ASP A 16 -1.57 -4.54 -15.21
N ASP A 17 -1.05 -4.16 -14.03
CA ASP A 17 -0.61 -2.79 -13.73
C ASP A 17 0.76 -2.46 -14.33
N GLU A 18 1.49 -3.45 -14.88
CA GLU A 18 2.88 -3.31 -15.31
C GLU A 18 3.08 -2.18 -16.35
N ARG A 19 2.14 -2.05 -17.29
CA ARG A 19 2.19 -0.98 -18.30
C ARG A 19 1.98 0.40 -17.68
N ALA A 20 1.03 0.51 -16.74
CA ALA A 20 0.75 1.76 -16.04
C ALA A 20 1.93 2.17 -15.14
N LEU A 21 2.54 1.22 -14.44
CA LEU A 21 3.72 1.44 -13.61
C LEU A 21 4.93 1.90 -14.43
N ARG A 22 5.18 1.31 -15.60
CA ARG A 22 6.24 1.77 -16.52
C ARG A 22 6.00 3.19 -17.00
N ARG A 23 4.75 3.52 -17.36
CA ARG A 23 4.37 4.89 -17.74
C ARG A 23 4.62 5.86 -16.59
N LEU A 24 4.18 5.52 -15.38
CA LEU A 24 4.37 6.34 -14.20
C LEU A 24 5.86 6.58 -13.91
N ALA A 25 6.68 5.54 -13.96
CA ALA A 25 8.12 5.66 -13.78
C ALA A 25 8.75 6.61 -14.82
N ALA A 26 8.30 6.54 -16.08
CA ALA A 26 8.75 7.45 -17.12
C ALA A 26 8.31 8.90 -16.86
N LEU A 27 7.08 9.14 -16.36
CA LEU A 27 6.62 10.47 -15.96
C LEU A 27 7.47 11.04 -14.82
N ASP A 28 7.80 10.23 -13.83
CA ASP A 28 8.65 10.59 -12.69
C ASP A 28 10.16 10.62 -13.01
N SER A 29 10.54 10.38 -14.27
CA SER A 29 11.94 10.24 -14.70
C SER A 29 12.73 9.19 -13.91
N ALA A 30 12.05 8.19 -13.35
CA ALA A 30 12.67 7.09 -12.64
C ALA A 30 13.28 6.09 -13.63
N PRO A 31 14.49 5.55 -13.35
CA PRO A 31 15.19 4.64 -14.28
C PRO A 31 14.48 3.28 -14.44
N GLN A 32 13.71 2.86 -13.45
CA GLN A 32 12.96 1.61 -13.45
C GLN A 32 11.78 1.66 -12.47
N VAL A 33 10.84 0.73 -12.63
CA VAL A 33 9.75 0.53 -11.67
C VAL A 33 10.33 -0.01 -10.36
N PRO A 34 9.87 0.49 -9.18
CA PRO A 34 10.31 -0.04 -7.89
C PRO A 34 10.07 -1.55 -7.76
N PRO A 35 10.87 -2.25 -6.94
CA PRO A 35 10.76 -3.70 -6.80
C PRO A 35 9.41 -4.10 -6.17
N ALA A 36 8.84 -5.21 -6.62
CA ALA A 36 7.64 -5.79 -6.04
C ALA A 36 7.91 -6.36 -4.62
N PRO A 37 6.89 -6.50 -3.75
CA PRO A 37 5.49 -6.15 -3.97
C PRO A 37 5.23 -4.65 -3.86
N LEU A 38 4.40 -4.11 -4.76
CA LEU A 38 4.04 -2.69 -4.76
C LEU A 38 2.64 -2.46 -4.18
N LEU A 39 2.50 -1.31 -3.54
CA LEU A 39 1.23 -0.70 -3.19
C LEU A 39 1.02 0.51 -4.10
N ILE A 40 -0.15 0.61 -4.72
CA ILE A 40 -0.48 1.70 -5.65
C ILE A 40 -1.60 2.57 -5.10
N ALA A 41 -1.60 3.83 -5.51
CA ALA A 41 -2.64 4.80 -5.24
C ALA A 41 -3.25 5.25 -6.58
N GLU A 42 -4.56 5.09 -6.69
CA GLU A 42 -5.37 5.52 -7.81
C GLU A 42 -6.24 6.70 -7.38
N VAL A 43 -6.41 7.67 -8.27
CA VAL A 43 -7.36 8.78 -8.13
C VAL A 43 -8.33 8.67 -9.30
N ASP A 44 -9.62 8.44 -8.99
CA ASP A 44 -10.67 8.22 -10.01
C ASP A 44 -10.24 7.19 -11.08
N ASP A 45 -9.78 6.02 -10.61
CA ASP A 45 -9.27 4.89 -11.41
C ASP A 45 -7.97 5.13 -12.20
N GLU A 46 -7.31 6.28 -12.03
CA GLU A 46 -6.01 6.55 -12.64
C GLU A 46 -4.86 6.35 -11.64
N LEU A 47 -3.88 5.52 -12.01
CA LEU A 47 -2.70 5.26 -11.20
C LEU A 47 -1.81 6.52 -11.12
N ARG A 48 -1.74 7.13 -9.93
CA ARG A 48 -1.00 8.39 -9.68
C ARG A 48 0.24 8.23 -8.83
N ALA A 49 0.34 7.18 -8.01
CA ALA A 49 1.55 6.90 -7.24
C ALA A 49 1.70 5.40 -6.96
N ALA A 50 2.93 4.95 -6.80
CA ALA A 50 3.26 3.59 -6.39
C ALA A 50 4.44 3.58 -5.42
N MET A 51 4.41 2.67 -4.45
CA MET A 51 5.48 2.48 -3.48
C MET A 51 5.81 1.00 -3.35
N SER A 52 7.09 0.67 -3.37
CA SER A 52 7.55 -0.67 -3.02
C SER A 52 7.40 -0.94 -1.53
N LEU A 53 6.82 -2.07 -1.17
CA LEU A 53 6.80 -2.57 0.21
C LEU A 53 8.13 -3.23 0.60
N GLN A 54 9.00 -3.52 -0.38
CA GLN A 54 10.31 -4.13 -0.14
C GLN A 54 11.29 -3.10 0.43
N ASP A 55 11.49 -1.98 -0.25
CA ASP A 55 12.51 -0.99 0.10
C ASP A 55 11.93 0.40 0.43
N GLY A 56 10.66 0.64 0.14
CA GLY A 56 10.01 1.95 0.35
C GLY A 56 10.26 2.96 -0.77
N SER A 57 10.89 2.55 -1.88
CA SER A 57 11.06 3.38 -3.08
C SER A 57 9.70 3.77 -3.66
N VAL A 58 9.57 5.02 -4.08
CA VAL A 58 8.31 5.61 -4.57
C VAL A 58 8.51 6.11 -5.98
N ILE A 59 7.49 5.91 -6.82
CA ILE A 59 7.30 6.67 -8.06
C ILE A 59 5.95 7.39 -7.99
N ALA A 60 5.90 8.64 -8.44
CA ALA A 60 4.69 9.46 -8.39
C ALA A 60 4.50 10.27 -9.66
N ASP A 61 3.25 10.63 -9.96
CA ASP A 61 2.94 11.49 -11.09
C ASP A 61 3.29 12.95 -10.73
N PRO A 62 4.32 13.56 -11.35
CA PRO A 62 4.75 14.91 -11.01
C PRO A 62 3.80 15.99 -11.54
N PHE A 63 2.85 15.63 -12.41
CA PHE A 63 1.87 16.56 -12.98
C PHE A 63 0.63 16.71 -12.09
N HIS A 64 0.59 16.01 -10.95
CA HIS A 64 -0.50 16.04 -10.00
C HIS A 64 0.00 16.20 -8.55
N PRO A 65 -0.82 16.76 -7.63
CA PRO A 65 -0.46 16.87 -6.22
C PRO A 65 -0.50 15.49 -5.55
N THR A 66 0.61 14.76 -5.60
CA THR A 66 0.72 13.36 -5.15
C THR A 66 1.35 13.21 -3.77
N LEU A 67 1.76 14.30 -3.10
CA LEU A 67 2.39 14.26 -1.77
C LEU A 67 1.51 13.56 -0.73
N ASP A 68 0.21 13.87 -0.69
CA ASP A 68 -0.74 13.23 0.21
C ASP A 68 -0.94 11.75 -0.13
N LEU A 69 -0.92 11.38 -1.42
CA LEU A 69 -1.00 9.98 -1.85
C LEU A 69 0.22 9.19 -1.37
N VAL A 70 1.42 9.76 -1.49
CA VAL A 70 2.65 9.14 -0.99
C VAL A 70 2.63 9.00 0.53
N ALA A 71 2.11 9.99 1.26
CA ALA A 71 1.92 9.89 2.70
C ALA A 71 0.97 8.73 3.07
N LEU A 72 -0.16 8.60 2.38
CA LEU A 72 -1.11 7.50 2.58
C LEU A 72 -0.49 6.14 2.26
N LEU A 73 0.28 6.03 1.16
CA LEU A 73 0.99 4.80 0.80
C LEU A 73 1.98 4.38 1.90
N ARG A 74 2.74 5.32 2.45
CA ARG A 74 3.67 5.06 3.55
C ARG A 74 2.95 4.56 4.80
N THR A 75 1.87 5.21 5.21
CA THR A 75 1.06 4.80 6.36
C THR A 75 0.50 3.38 6.17
N ARG A 76 -0.05 3.08 4.99
CA ARG A 76 -0.61 1.76 4.69
C ARG A 76 0.47 0.68 4.59
N GLY A 77 1.61 0.99 3.97
CA GLY A 77 2.75 0.06 3.85
C GLY A 77 3.38 -0.29 5.19
N ALA A 78 3.41 0.65 6.15
CA ALA A 78 3.86 0.37 7.51
C ALA A 78 2.97 -0.68 8.20
N ALA A 79 1.64 -0.60 8.04
CA ALA A 79 0.71 -1.60 8.58
C ALA A 79 0.87 -3.00 7.94
N HIS A 80 1.36 -3.09 6.70
CA HIS A 80 1.67 -4.36 6.04
C HIS A 80 2.95 -5.04 6.58
N ARG A 81 3.87 -4.27 7.17
CA ARG A 81 5.13 -4.80 7.74
C ARG A 81 4.98 -5.30 9.18
N GLU A 82 3.94 -4.89 9.90
CA GLU A 82 3.68 -5.45 11.23
C GLU A 82 3.22 -6.90 11.09
N PRO A 83 3.96 -7.89 11.64
CA PRO A 83 3.40 -9.22 11.80
C PRO A 83 2.15 -9.05 12.67
N VAL A 84 1.01 -9.55 12.20
CA VAL A 84 -0.26 -9.54 12.93
C VAL A 84 0.05 -9.95 14.37
N ARG A 85 0.09 -8.96 15.27
CA ARG A 85 0.18 -9.24 16.70
C ARG A 85 -1.17 -9.78 17.07
N THR A 86 -1.35 -11.09 16.90
CA THR A 86 -2.51 -11.81 17.39
C THR A 86 -2.56 -11.52 18.89
N ARG A 87 -3.37 -10.55 19.28
CA ARG A 87 -3.74 -10.32 20.67
C ARG A 87 -4.58 -11.52 21.07
N VAL A 88 -3.93 -12.63 21.38
CA VAL A 88 -4.56 -13.73 22.09
C VAL A 88 -4.97 -13.16 23.44
N PRO A 89 -6.27 -13.11 23.77
CA PRO A 89 -6.66 -12.61 25.08
C PRO A 89 -6.14 -13.60 26.14
N GLY A 90 -5.51 -13.09 27.20
CA GLY A 90 -4.75 -13.86 28.20
C GLY A 90 -5.55 -14.83 29.08
N TRP A 91 -6.81 -15.11 28.75
CA TRP A 91 -7.70 -16.01 29.50
C TRP A 91 -7.76 -17.46 28.97
N VAL A 92 -7.22 -17.75 27.77
CA VAL A 92 -7.37 -19.10 27.15
C VAL A 92 -6.33 -20.11 27.65
N ALA A 93 -5.28 -19.68 28.36
CA ALA A 93 -4.21 -20.58 28.81
C ALA A 93 -4.52 -21.38 30.10
N ARG A 94 -5.73 -21.27 30.67
CA ARG A 94 -6.00 -21.75 32.04
C ARG A 94 -7.24 -22.64 32.15
N ARG A 95 -7.44 -23.67 31.31
CA ARG A 95 -8.54 -24.62 31.57
C ARG A 95 -8.53 -26.03 30.94
N TYR A 96 -7.40 -26.70 30.79
CA TYR A 96 -7.42 -28.17 30.59
C TYR A 96 -6.61 -28.91 31.66
N ARG A 97 -7.23 -29.06 32.84
CA ARG A 97 -6.91 -30.12 33.80
C ARG A 97 -8.19 -30.58 34.51
N LEU A 98 -8.92 -31.47 33.85
CA LEU A 98 -9.76 -32.52 34.42
C LEU A 98 -9.78 -33.58 33.30
N GLY A 99 -9.13 -34.74 33.42
CA GLY A 99 -9.26 -35.67 34.54
C GLY A 99 -10.45 -36.58 34.24
N TYR A 100 -10.31 -37.49 33.27
CA TYR A 100 -11.24 -38.60 33.10
C TYR A 100 -10.83 -39.70 34.07
N ALA A 101 -11.83 -40.10 34.86
CA ALA A 101 -11.80 -41.24 35.77
C ALA A 101 -11.63 -42.57 35.03
#